data_AF-A0A562HD92-F1
#
_entry.id   AF-A0A562HD92-F1
#
_cell.length_a   1.000
_cell.length_b   1.000
_cell.length_c   1.000
_cell.angle_alpha   90.00
_cell.angle_beta   90.00
_cell.angle_gamma   90.00
#
_symmetry.space_group_name_H-M   'P 1'
#
loop_
_entity.id
_entity.type
_entity.pdbx_description
1 polymer ?
#
loop_
_entity_poly.entity_id
_entity_poly.type
_entity_poly.pdbx_seq_one_letter_code
_entity_poly.pdbx_strand_id
1 'polypeptide(L)' 'MSRQEKGGFRPPPTEKLIWKCSQCETFNSTKEPACKKCGAEKPKK' A
#
# COMPACT_ATOMS: atom_id res chain seq x y z
N MET A 1 -40.31 2.95 -3.24
CA MET A 1 -39.24 3.96 -3.38
C MET A 1 -37.91 3.24 -3.23
N SER A 2 -37.39 2.68 -4.32
CA SER A 2 -36.19 1.83 -4.32
C SER A 2 -35.17 2.40 -5.30
N ARG A 3 -34.22 3.20 -4.82
CA ARG A 3 -32.99 3.56 -5.54
C ARG A 3 -31.88 3.81 -4.53
N GLN A 4 -31.31 2.72 -4.04
CA GLN A 4 -30.01 2.75 -3.38
C GLN A 4 -28.99 2.26 -4.41
N GLU A 5 -28.66 3.12 -5.36
CA GLU A 5 -27.59 2.88 -6.32
C GLU A 5 -26.27 3.15 -5.56
N LYS A 6 -25.84 2.14 -4.79
CA LYS A 6 -24.54 2.17 -4.12
C LYS A 6 -23.47 2.19 -5.21
N GLY A 7 -23.04 3.38 -5.61
CA GLY A 7 -21.84 3.59 -6.39
C GLY A 7 -20.69 2.90 -5.65
N GLY A 8 -20.27 1.75 -6.16
CA GLY A 8 -19.18 0.99 -5.57
C GLY A 8 -17.94 1.86 -5.52
N PHE A 9 -17.37 2.00 -4.33
CA PHE A 9 -16.03 2.54 -4.18
C PHE A 9 -15.09 1.61 -4.95
N ARG A 10 -14.67 2.04 -6.15
CA ARG A 10 -13.54 1.43 -6.84
C ARG A 10 -12.32 2.10 -6.21
N PRO A 11 -11.63 1.48 -5.24
CA PRO A 11 -10.35 2.02 -4.83
C PRO A 11 -9.48 2.12 -6.09
N PRO A 12 -8.79 3.25 -6.32
CA PRO A 12 -7.79 3.31 -7.38
C PRO A 12 -6.78 2.16 -7.18
N PRO A 13 -6.11 1.67 -8.23
CA PRO A 13 -5.16 0.55 -8.15
C PRO A 13 -3.85 0.93 -7.42
N THR A 14 -3.94 1.53 -6.24
CA THR A 14 -2.85 1.91 -5.34
C THR A 14 -2.30 0.70 -4.58
N GLU A 15 -3.03 -0.41 -4.52
CA GLU A 15 -2.62 -1.65 -3.86
C GLU A 15 -1.29 -2.22 -4.41
N LYS A 16 -0.93 -1.93 -5.66
CA LYS A 16 0.27 -2.49 -6.29
C LYS A 16 1.57 -1.73 -5.95
N LEU A 17 1.50 -0.63 -5.20
CA LEU A 17 2.63 0.28 -5.00
C LEU A 17 3.19 0.30 -3.58
N ILE A 18 2.89 -0.66 -2.72
CA ILE A 18 3.38 -0.70 -1.34
C ILE A 18 3.99 -2.05 -0.94
N TRP A 19 5.12 -2.03 -0.24
CA TRP A 19 5.80 -3.19 0.36
C TRP A 19 5.79 -3.10 1.88
N LYS A 20 5.57 -4.25 2.54
CA LYS A 20 5.65 -4.35 4.00
C LYS A 20 7.11 -4.54 4.42
N CYS A 21 7.59 -3.71 5.33
CA CYS A 21 8.94 -3.85 5.88
C CYS A 21 9.03 -5.03 6.84
N SER A 22 10.03 -5.89 6.67
CA SER A 22 10.24 -7.06 7.55
C SER A 22 10.79 -6.72 8.94
N GLN A 23 11.31 -5.50 9.13
CA GLN A 23 11.91 -5.09 10.41
C GLN A 23 10.90 -4.43 11.34
N CYS A 24 10.07 -3.53 10.80
CA CYS A 24 9.15 -2.71 11.59
C CYS A 24 7.69 -2.81 11.14
N GLU A 25 7.40 -3.76 10.24
CA GLU A 25 6.07 -4.08 9.72
C GLU A 25 5.31 -2.90 9.08
N THR A 26 6.02 -1.82 8.80
CA THR A 26 5.45 -0.61 8.22
C THR A 26 5.28 -0.79 6.71
N PHE A 27 4.17 -0.29 6.18
CA PHE A 27 3.93 -0.24 4.75
C PHE A 27 4.67 0.95 4.13
N ASN A 28 5.52 0.68 3.14
CA ASN A 28 6.31 1.68 2.43
C ASN A 28 5.97 1.63 0.94
N SER A 29 6.17 2.73 0.22
CA SER A 29 5.96 2.74 -1.23
C SER A 29 7.02 1.92 -1.96
N THR A 30 6.65 1.13 -2.98
CA THR A 30 7.58 0.39 -3.85
C THR A 30 8.50 1.29 -4.67
N LYS A 31 8.17 2.58 -4.76
CA LYS A 31 9.03 3.66 -5.27
C LYS A 31 10.22 3.94 -4.34
N GLU A 32 10.06 3.72 -3.04
CA GLU A 32 11.11 3.96 -2.05
C GLU A 32 11.99 2.70 -1.95
N PRO A 33 13.33 2.85 -2.07
CA PRO A 33 14.27 1.74 -1.92
C PRO A 33 14.52 1.37 -0.46
N ALA A 34 14.10 2.20 0.49
CA ALA A 34 14.30 2.01 1.92
C ALA A 34 13.00 2.31 2.70
N CYS A 35 12.88 1.74 3.89
CA CYS A 35 11.76 1.95 4.77
C CYS A 35 11.81 3.37 5.35
N LYS A 36 10.71 4.13 5.23
CA LYS A 36 10.61 5.48 5.81
C LYS A 36 10.71 5.51 7.34
N LYS A 37 10.41 4.41 7.99
CA LYS A 37 10.32 4.31 9.46
C LYS A 37 11.66 3.94 10.10
N CYS A 38 12.31 2.91 9.58
CA CYS A 38 13.52 2.32 10.17
C CYS A 38 14.75 2.39 9.26
N GLY A 39 14.61 2.85 8.02
CA GLY A 39 15.71 2.89 7.05
C GLY A 39 16.08 1.53 6.43
N ALA A 40 15.41 0.43 6.82
CA ALA A 40 15.70 -0.90 6.26
C ALA A 40 15.50 -0.94 4.75
N GLU A 41 16.41 -1.59 4.02
CA GLU A 41 16.34 -1.72 2.57
C GLU A 41 15.11 -2.52 2.14
N LYS A 42 14.56 -2.15 0.97
CA LYS A 42 13.43 -2.85 0.36
C LYS A 42 13.84 -4.30 0.07
N PRO A 43 13.09 -5.30 0.58
CA PRO A 43 13.39 -6.70 0.30
C PRO A 43 13.19 -6.94 -1.20
N LYS A 44 14.30 -7.14 -1.91
CA LYS A 44 14.30 -7.61 -3.30
C LYS A 44 14.21 -9.15 -3.21
N LYS A 45 13.01 -9.68 -3.46
CA LYS A 45 12.88 -11.12 -3.75
C LYS A 45 13.66 -11.47 -5.01
#